data_AF-A0A2D8ACY4-F1
#
_entry.id   AF-A0A2D8ACY4-F1
#
_cell.length_a   1.000
_cell.length_b   1.000
_cell.length_c   1.000
_cell.angle_alpha   90.00
_cell.angle_beta   90.00
_cell.angle_gamma   90.00
#
_symmetry.space_group_name_H-M   'P 1'
#
loop_
_entity.id
_entity.type
_entity.pdbx_description
1 polymer ?
#
loop_
_entity_poly.entity_id
_entity_poly.type
_entity_poly.pdbx_seq_one_letter_code
_entity_poly.pdbx_strand_id
1 'polypeptide(L)' 'MEPSKQLQDAMQLLKQDPLPADAEDQLLALEEKAPKEEARMFADLWSALMAAGYQPEIPTYSES' A
#
# COMPACT_ATOMS: atom_id res chain seq x y z
N MET A 1 12.94 1.88 18.13
CA MET A 1 13.29 1.38 16.79
C MET A 1 12.96 2.47 15.81
N GLU A 2 13.88 2.77 14.90
CA GLU A 2 13.54 3.61 13.74
C GLU A 2 12.86 2.71 12.69
N PRO A 3 11.81 3.19 12.01
CA PRO A 3 11.13 2.42 10.97
C PRO A 3 12.08 2.16 9.80
N SER A 4 11.99 0.97 9.21
CA SER A 4 12.73 0.61 8.01
C SER A 4 12.44 1.58 6.87
N LYS A 5 13.34 1.64 5.90
CA LYS A 5 13.12 2.43 4.69
C LYS A 5 11.82 2.00 3.99
N GLN A 6 11.54 0.70 3.94
CA GLN A 6 10.34 0.14 3.32
C GLN A 6 9.06 0.62 4.01
N LEU A 7 9.06 0.64 5.34
CA LEU A 7 7.92 1.14 6.11
C LEU A 7 7.73 2.65 5.93
N GLN A 8 8.82 3.42 5.89
CA GLN A 8 8.76 4.86 5.61
C GLN A 8 8.20 5.14 4.20
N ASP A 9 8.66 4.39 3.20
CA ASP A 9 8.19 4.49 1.81
C ASP A 9 6.70 4.13 1.73
N ALA A 10 6.25 3.09 2.44
CA ALA A 10 4.85 2.69 2.51
C ALA A 10 3.96 3.75 3.19
N MET A 11 4.47 4.39 4.25
CA MET A 11 3.80 5.53 4.87
C MET A 11 3.73 6.76 3.95
N GLN A 12 4.70 6.96 3.05
CA GLN A 12 4.64 8.03 2.05
C GLN A 12 3.66 7.72 0.94
N LEU A 13 3.61 6.46 0.48
CA LEU A 13 2.65 5.99 -0.52
C LEU A 13 1.22 6.36 -0.12
N LEU A 14 0.83 6.07 1.13
CA LEU A 14 -0.53 6.35 1.63
C LEU A 14 -0.83 7.84 1.89
N LYS A 15 0.17 8.72 1.82
CA LYS A 15 -0.03 10.17 1.93
C LYS A 15 -0.32 10.82 0.58
N GLN A 16 -0.22 10.07 -0.52
CA GLN A 16 -0.51 10.58 -1.86
C GLN A 16 -2.03 10.70 -2.05
N ASP A 17 -2.48 11.85 -2.55
CA ASP A 17 -3.88 12.13 -2.87
C ASP A 17 -3.98 12.70 -4.30
N PRO A 18 -4.59 11.97 -5.26
CA PRO A 18 -5.19 10.65 -5.08
C PRO A 18 -4.13 9.56 -4.83
N LEU A 19 -4.56 8.45 -4.21
CA LEU A 19 -3.72 7.25 -4.13
C LEU A 19 -3.37 6.76 -5.54
N PRO A 20 -2.13 6.29 -5.76
CA PRO A 20 -1.74 5.66 -7.03
C PRO A 20 -2.63 4.46 -7.35
N ALA A 21 -2.89 4.25 -8.65
CA ALA A 21 -3.66 3.09 -9.13
C ALA A 21 -2.96 1.74 -8.86
N ASP A 22 -1.66 1.76 -8.60
CA ASP A 22 -0.82 0.61 -8.26
C ASP A 22 -0.41 0.60 -6.77
N ALA A 23 -1.11 1.36 -5.91
CA ALA A 23 -0.77 1.47 -4.49
C ALA A 23 -0.81 0.12 -3.75
N GLU A 24 -1.70 -0.79 -4.15
CA GLU A 24 -1.73 -2.16 -3.61
C GLU A 24 -0.44 -2.94 -3.95
N ASP A 25 -0.03 -2.93 -5.22
CA ASP A 25 1.18 -3.62 -5.69
C ASP A 25 2.44 -3.02 -5.05
N GLN A 26 2.49 -1.69 -4.94
CA GLN A 26 3.59 -0.99 -4.28
C GLN A 26 3.66 -1.34 -2.78
N LEU A 27 2.53 -1.37 -2.08
CA LEU A 27 2.48 -1.71 -0.65
C LEU A 27 2.92 -3.16 -0.40
N LEU A 28 2.48 -4.09 -1.25
CA LEU A 28 2.89 -5.50 -1.21
C LEU A 28 4.40 -5.66 -1.43
N ALA A 29 4.95 -5.01 -2.46
CA ALA A 29 6.38 -5.09 -2.76
C ALA A 29 7.27 -4.47 -1.67
N LEU A 30 6.74 -3.53 -0.89
CA LEU A 30 7.41 -2.94 0.28
C LEU A 30 7.35 -3.89 1.48
N GLU A 31 6.21 -4.53 1.74
CA GLU A 31 6.03 -5.50 2.82
C GLU A 31 6.96 -6.71 2.65
N GLU A 32 7.08 -7.26 1.44
CA GLU A 32 7.95 -8.41 1.15
C GLU A 32 9.43 -8.14 1.46
N LYS A 33 9.85 -6.87 1.37
CA LYS A 33 11.24 -6.43 1.62
C LYS A 33 11.45 -5.92 3.05
N ALA A 34 10.39 -5.76 3.83
CA ALA A 34 10.44 -5.23 5.18
C ALA A 34 10.86 -6.31 6.20
N PRO A 35 11.48 -5.91 7.33
CA PRO A 35 11.71 -6.81 8.46
C PRO A 35 10.39 -7.39 8.99
N LYS A 36 10.41 -8.65 9.43
CA LYS A 36 9.20 -9.34 9.94
C LYS A 36 8.62 -8.67 11.19
N GLU A 37 9.44 -7.98 11.95
CA GLU A 37 9.06 -7.20 13.13
C GLU A 37 8.06 -6.08 12.77
N GLU A 38 8.05 -5.63 11.52
CA GLU A 38 7.18 -4.55 11.03
C GLU A 38 5.87 -5.06 10.42
N ALA A 39 5.66 -6.39 10.34
CA ALA A 39 4.45 -6.99 9.76
C ALA A 39 3.16 -6.43 10.39
N ARG A 40 3.18 -6.13 11.70
CA ARG A 40 2.03 -5.51 12.37
C ARG A 40 1.75 -4.09 11.86
N MET A 41 2.79 -3.31 11.59
CA MET A 41 2.66 -1.94 11.09
C MET A 41 2.17 -1.96 9.64
N PHE A 42 2.63 -2.92 8.83
CA PHE A 42 2.10 -3.13 7.48
C PHE A 42 0.61 -3.52 7.49
N ALA A 43 0.15 -4.33 8.44
CA ALA A 43 -1.28 -4.63 8.59
C ALA A 43 -2.13 -3.36 8.86
N ASP A 44 -1.59 -2.40 9.62
CA ASP A 44 -2.25 -1.12 9.86
C ASP A 44 -2.25 -0.24 8.57
N LEU A 45 -1.17 -0.28 7.77
CA LEU A 45 -1.09 0.40 6.46
C LEU A 45 -2.07 -0.19 5.44
N TRP A 46 -2.22 -1.51 5.38
CA TRP A 46 -3.22 -2.18 4.55
C TRP A 46 -4.64 -1.73 4.89
N SER A 47 -4.94 -1.62 6.19
CA SER A 47 -6.23 -1.12 6.65
C SER A 47 -6.45 0.35 6.24
N ALA A 48 -5.40 1.17 6.29
CA ALA A 48 -5.46 2.57 5.86
C ALA A 48 -5.66 2.70 4.33
N LEU A 49 -5.02 1.86 3.52
CA LEU A 49 -5.23 1.82 2.06
C LEU A 49 -6.70 1.55 1.72
N MET A 50 -7.30 0.56 2.38
CA MET A 50 -8.71 0.23 2.21
C MET A 50 -9.64 1.35 2.67
N ALA A 51 -9.33 1.99 3.81
CA ALA A 51 -10.10 3.10 4.35
C ALA A 51 -10.02 4.38 3.50
N ALA A 52 -8.90 4.58 2.80
CA ALA A 52 -8.71 5.67 1.84
C ALA A 52 -9.52 5.48 0.55
N GLY A 53 -10.27 4.38 0.43
CA GLY A 53 -11.14 4.13 -0.71
C GLY A 53 -10.36 3.73 -1.96
N TYR A 54 -9.19 3.10 -1.79
CA TYR A 54 -8.47 2.50 -2.92
C TYR A 54 -9.42 1.58 -3.69
N GLN A 55 -9.69 1.96 -4.93
CA GLN A 55 -10.42 1.14 -5.88
C GLN A 55 -9.37 0.67 -6.88
N PRO A 56 -8.95 -0.62 -6.85
CA PRO A 56 -8.09 -1.13 -7.91
C PRO A 56 -8.82 -0.87 -9.22
N GLU A 57 -8.13 -0.33 -10.23
CA GLU A 57 -8.73 -0.11 -11.54
C GLU A 57 -9.18 -1.46 -12.07
N ILE A 58 -10.47 -1.76 -11.92
CA ILE A 58 -11.05 -2.95 -12.51
C ILE A 58 -10.91 -2.72 -14.01
N PRO A 59 -10.16 -3.59 -14.74
CA PRO A 59 -10.13 -3.48 -16.18
C PRO A 59 -11.57 -3.58 -16.66
N THR A 60 -12.09 -2.48 -17.18
CA THR A 60 -13.41 -2.45 -17.78
C THR A 60 -13.31 -3.28 -19.06
N TYR A 61 -13.57 -4.59 -18.93
CA TYR A 61 -13.89 -5.40 -20.08
C TYR A 61 -15.21 -4.86 -20.63
N SER A 62 -15.11 -3.88 -21.52
CA SER A 62 -16.19 -3.48 -22.40
C SER A 62 -16.44 -4.64 -23.34
N GLU A 63 -17.30 -5.58 -22.93
CA GLU A 63 -17.90 -6.51 -23.87
C GLU A 63 -18.61 -5.69 -24.95
N SER A 64 -18.14 -5.87 -26.19
CA SER A 64 -18.65 -5.23 -27.41
C SER A 64 -19.81 -6.02 -27.99
#